data_AF-A0A943WU25-F1
#
_entry.id   AF-A0A943WU25-F1
#
_cell.length_a   1.000
_cell.length_b   1.000
_cell.length_c   1.000
_cell.angle_alpha   90.00
_cell.angle_beta   90.00
_cell.angle_gamma   90.00
#
_symmetry.space_group_name_H-M   'P 1'
#
loop_
_entity.id
_entity.type
_entity.pdbx_description
1 polymer ?
#
loop_
_entity_poly.entity_id
_entity_poly.type
_entity_poly.pdbx_seq_one_letter_code
_entity_poly.pdbx_strand_id
1 'polypeptide(L)'
;MDWNKAKRIIIIMLVALNAALFLANRYYNNSYRLTQAEEEAVYKILSQNGIGIYTDLNAEYKPMKQLDVTVSSPNIDELKNMFFDDDEIVETEIEFEQTVLKSYSAELLAEDSKLSYSCPTGKGELDGVGKEAAKKLSEDFINRMGGNYSRYVLDRITYKNGGYQLEYYEYYKDFKVFCNYCIFFIDESGIKTIESENYEINGFVEESRDICASSEAILTYISASKESETTGRFIEDMEIGYDLKESEEIVDGSKIRLVPCYHIFLINEDKPFCVYAYTNKAKSDSAERNTGRSDAIDY
;
A
#
# COMPACT_ATOMS: atom_id res chain seq x y z
N MET A 1 -7.89 48.27 43.26
CA MET A 1 -7.77 47.54 41.98
C MET A 1 -9.09 46.80 41.75
N ASP A 2 -9.80 47.09 40.67
CA ASP A 2 -11.20 46.70 40.47
C ASP A 2 -11.27 45.24 39.94
N TRP A 3 -11.12 44.28 40.86
CA TRP A 3 -10.95 42.84 40.59
C TRP A 3 -12.08 42.25 39.74
N ASN A 4 -13.30 42.77 39.89
CA ASN A 4 -14.46 42.35 39.09
C ASN A 4 -14.39 42.86 37.64
N LYS A 5 -13.80 44.04 37.38
CA LYS A 5 -13.55 44.49 35.99
C LYS A 5 -12.46 43.64 35.34
N ALA A 6 -11.39 43.32 36.06
CA ALA A 6 -10.30 42.49 35.54
C ALA A 6 -10.80 41.10 35.13
N LYS A 7 -11.59 40.43 35.98
CA LYS A 7 -12.21 39.13 35.66
C LYS A 7 -13.09 39.18 34.41
N ARG A 8 -13.92 40.23 34.28
CA ARG A 8 -14.82 40.38 33.12
C ARG A 8 -14.05 40.57 31.81
N ILE A 9 -12.98 41.35 31.85
CA ILE A 9 -12.10 41.58 30.68
C ILE A 9 -11.44 40.27 30.25
N ILE A 10 -10.91 39.49 31.21
CA ILE A 10 -10.27 38.18 30.93
C ILE A 10 -11.26 37.20 30.29
N ILE A 11 -12.50 37.12 30.82
CA ILE A 11 -13.53 36.24 30.26
C ILE A 11 -13.88 36.65 28.82
N ILE A 12 -14.08 37.94 28.55
CA ILE A 12 -14.38 38.44 27.21
C ILE A 12 -13.23 38.14 26.24
N MET A 13 -11.98 38.32 26.70
CA MET A 13 -10.80 38.04 25.88
C MET A 13 -10.67 36.55 25.54
N LEU A 14 -10.94 35.65 26.50
CA LEU A 14 -10.96 34.20 26.28
C LEU A 14 -12.06 33.78 25.29
N VAL A 15 -13.26 34.37 25.40
CA VAL A 15 -14.35 34.10 24.45
C VAL A 15 -13.98 34.58 23.04
N ALA A 16 -13.41 35.78 22.92
CA ALA A 16 -12.96 36.31 21.65
C ALA A 16 -11.82 35.48 21.03
N LEU A 17 -10.87 35.02 21.85
CA LEU A 17 -9.78 34.14 21.42
C LEU A 17 -10.33 32.79 20.90
N ASN A 18 -11.22 32.16 21.66
CA ASN A 18 -11.82 30.88 21.24
C ASN A 18 -12.68 31.03 19.98
N ALA A 19 -13.43 32.14 19.83
CA ALA A 19 -14.18 32.43 18.62
C ALA A 19 -13.26 32.66 17.41
N ALA A 20 -12.15 33.39 17.59
CA ALA A 20 -11.14 33.58 16.55
C ALA A 20 -10.48 32.25 16.15
N LEU A 21 -10.12 31.41 17.12
CA LEU A 21 -9.59 30.07 16.87
C LEU A 21 -10.60 29.17 16.15
N PHE A 22 -11.88 29.25 16.50
CA PHE A 22 -12.94 28.49 15.83
C PHE A 22 -13.10 28.91 14.36
N LEU A 23 -13.12 30.22 14.08
CA LEU A 23 -13.19 30.74 12.72
C LEU A 23 -11.93 30.39 11.91
N ALA A 24 -10.75 30.55 12.51
CA ALA A 24 -9.49 30.19 11.88
C ALA A 24 -9.43 28.69 11.57
N ASN A 25 -9.81 27.82 12.51
CA ASN A 25 -9.85 26.37 12.33
C ASN A 25 -10.86 25.97 11.23
N ARG A 26 -12.03 26.62 11.18
CA ARG A 26 -13.02 26.34 10.14
C ARG A 26 -12.56 26.79 8.75
N TYR A 27 -11.85 27.90 8.65
CA TYR A 27 -11.26 28.35 7.38
C TYR A 27 -10.12 27.41 6.95
N TYR A 28 -9.19 27.11 7.86
CA TYR A 28 -8.04 26.24 7.60
C TYR A 28 -8.47 24.83 7.19
N ASN A 29 -9.48 24.27 7.86
CA ASN A 29 -10.00 22.94 7.54
C ASN A 29 -10.80 22.89 6.23
N ASN A 30 -11.23 24.04 5.69
CA ASN A 30 -11.93 24.10 4.40
C ASN A 30 -10.95 24.23 3.22
N SER A 31 -9.69 24.63 3.46
CA SER A 31 -8.65 24.73 2.45
C SER A 31 -8.06 23.38 2.02
N TYR A 32 -8.32 22.32 2.79
CA TYR A 32 -7.88 20.94 2.51
C TYR A 32 -9.04 20.04 2.12
N ARG A 33 -10.04 20.60 1.46
CA ARG A 33 -11.20 19.86 0.95
C ARG A 33 -11.42 20.18 -0.51
N LEU A 34 -11.65 19.13 -1.27
CA LEU A 34 -11.98 19.24 -2.69
C LEU A 34 -13.30 20.00 -2.86
N THR A 35 -13.29 20.96 -3.78
CA THR A 35 -14.52 21.63 -4.16
C THR A 35 -15.25 20.82 -5.23
N GLN A 36 -16.58 20.89 -5.22
CA GLN A 36 -17.41 20.23 -6.24
C GLN A 36 -17.04 20.67 -7.67
N ALA A 37 -16.64 21.93 -7.85
CA ALA A 37 -16.23 22.44 -9.16
C ALA A 37 -14.91 21.81 -9.66
N GLU A 38 -13.97 21.55 -8.77
CA GLU A 38 -12.72 20.84 -9.10
C GLU A 38 -12.99 19.38 -9.46
N GLU A 39 -13.85 18.71 -8.70
CA GLU A 39 -14.26 17.32 -8.94
C GLU A 39 -14.96 17.17 -10.31
N GLU A 40 -15.95 18.02 -10.59
CA GLU A 40 -16.65 18.04 -11.89
C GLU A 40 -15.69 18.30 -13.07
N ALA A 41 -14.69 19.16 -12.87
CA ALA A 41 -13.68 19.44 -13.89
C ALA A 41 -12.80 18.21 -14.17
N VAL A 42 -12.38 17.47 -13.12
CA VAL A 42 -11.58 16.25 -13.28
C VAL A 42 -12.37 15.15 -13.98
N TYR A 43 -13.62 14.90 -13.58
CA TYR A 43 -14.46 13.90 -14.26
C TYR A 43 -14.66 14.21 -15.74
N LYS A 44 -14.82 15.49 -16.09
CA LYS A 44 -14.88 15.92 -17.47
C LYS A 44 -13.59 15.62 -18.23
N ILE A 45 -12.43 15.88 -17.62
CA ILE A 45 -11.13 15.62 -18.25
C ILE A 45 -10.90 14.11 -18.41
N LEU A 46 -11.22 13.29 -17.41
CA LEU A 46 -11.16 11.82 -17.50
C LEU A 46 -11.99 11.30 -18.68
N SER A 47 -13.25 11.72 -18.76
CA SER A 47 -14.16 11.34 -19.85
C SER A 47 -13.64 11.76 -21.23
N GLN A 48 -13.08 12.97 -21.34
CA GLN A 48 -12.46 13.44 -22.59
C GLN A 48 -11.24 12.62 -23.03
N ASN A 49 -10.54 11.97 -22.09
CA ASN A 49 -9.40 11.10 -22.36
C ASN A 49 -9.79 9.62 -22.46
N GLY A 50 -11.10 9.31 -22.53
CA GLY A 50 -11.61 7.94 -22.67
C GLY A 50 -11.43 7.07 -21.42
N ILE A 51 -11.23 7.69 -20.26
CA ILE A 51 -11.03 7.02 -18.98
C ILE A 51 -12.33 7.12 -18.17
N GLY A 52 -12.87 5.98 -17.76
CA GLY A 52 -13.99 5.91 -16.83
C GLY A 52 -13.51 5.91 -15.37
N ILE A 53 -14.40 6.25 -14.44
CA ILE A 53 -14.14 6.17 -13.00
C ILE A 53 -15.36 5.61 -12.28
N TYR A 54 -15.16 4.66 -11.37
CA TYR A 54 -16.21 4.00 -10.59
C TYR A 54 -16.15 4.31 -9.09
N THR A 55 -15.20 5.14 -8.67
CA THR A 55 -14.99 5.58 -7.29
C THR A 55 -15.10 7.11 -7.18
N ASP A 56 -15.30 7.60 -5.97
CA ASP A 56 -15.25 9.03 -5.66
C ASP A 56 -13.80 9.47 -5.37
N LEU A 57 -13.48 10.74 -5.63
CA LEU A 57 -12.18 11.29 -5.25
C LEU A 57 -12.06 11.47 -3.72
N ASN A 58 -10.87 11.26 -3.16
CA ASN A 58 -10.65 11.50 -1.73
C ASN A 58 -10.86 12.98 -1.40
N ALA A 59 -11.95 13.29 -0.70
CA ALA A 59 -12.40 14.66 -0.51
C ALA A 59 -11.52 15.49 0.44
N GLU A 60 -10.75 14.86 1.32
CA GLU A 60 -9.87 15.53 2.29
C GLU A 60 -8.40 15.22 2.01
N TYR A 61 -7.55 16.24 2.02
CA TYR A 61 -6.11 16.12 1.75
C TYR A 61 -5.29 16.94 2.76
N LYS A 62 -5.49 16.66 4.05
CA LYS A 62 -4.79 17.37 5.13
C LYS A 62 -3.28 17.11 5.09
N PRO A 63 -2.45 18.05 5.59
CA PRO A 63 -1.01 17.85 5.67
C PRO A 63 -0.62 16.55 6.38
N MET A 64 0.23 15.74 5.76
CA MET A 64 0.65 14.43 6.27
C MET A 64 2.12 14.45 6.69
N LYS A 65 2.47 13.64 7.69
CA LYS A 65 3.85 13.42 8.14
C LYS A 65 4.50 12.30 7.34
N GLN A 66 5.82 12.18 7.39
CA GLN A 66 6.52 10.98 6.93
C GLN A 66 6.37 9.86 7.97
N LEU A 67 6.57 8.61 7.52
CA LEU A 67 6.53 7.43 8.37
C LEU A 67 7.90 6.73 8.29
N ASP A 68 8.53 6.49 9.44
CA ASP A 68 9.78 5.74 9.50
C ASP A 68 9.48 4.25 9.64
N VAL A 69 10.19 3.45 8.86
CA VAL A 69 10.17 1.98 8.95
C VAL A 69 11.58 1.42 8.98
N THR A 70 11.74 0.19 9.47
CA THR A 70 13.03 -0.51 9.55
C THR A 70 12.98 -1.78 8.69
N VAL A 71 14.01 -1.99 7.88
CA VAL A 71 14.26 -3.25 7.17
C VAL A 71 14.52 -4.35 8.19
N SER A 72 13.84 -5.48 8.02
CA SER A 72 14.00 -6.65 8.88
C SER A 72 14.28 -7.89 8.04
N SER A 73 15.43 -8.54 8.27
CA SER A 73 15.73 -9.81 7.64
C SER A 73 15.00 -10.95 8.38
N PRO A 74 14.18 -11.76 7.71
CA PRO A 74 13.45 -12.86 8.32
C PRO A 74 14.39 -13.99 8.74
N ASN A 75 14.00 -14.74 9.77
CA ASN A 75 14.74 -15.92 10.20
C ASN A 75 14.49 -17.08 9.23
N ILE A 76 15.56 -17.56 8.57
CA ILE A 76 15.48 -18.63 7.57
C ILE A 76 14.89 -19.94 8.13
N ASP A 77 15.19 -20.30 9.38
CA ASP A 77 14.64 -21.51 9.98
C ASP A 77 13.12 -21.37 10.26
N GLU A 78 12.68 -20.17 10.63
CA GLU A 78 11.26 -19.87 10.77
C GLU A 78 10.54 -19.94 9.41
N LEU A 79 11.13 -19.37 8.35
CA LEU A 79 10.59 -19.46 7.00
C LEU A 79 10.48 -20.90 6.50
N LYS A 80 11.50 -21.74 6.76
CA LYS A 80 11.45 -23.17 6.40
C LYS A 80 10.23 -23.85 7.01
N ASN A 81 10.03 -23.69 8.32
CA ASN A 81 8.89 -24.29 9.04
C ASN A 81 7.52 -23.71 8.64
N MET A 82 7.49 -22.48 8.11
CA MET A 82 6.25 -21.83 7.66
C MET A 82 5.83 -22.30 6.26
N PHE A 83 6.77 -22.35 5.32
CA PHE A 83 6.48 -22.52 3.89
C PHE A 83 6.65 -23.96 3.39
N PHE A 84 7.42 -24.80 4.08
CA PHE A 84 7.67 -26.19 3.69
C PHE A 84 7.13 -27.14 4.77
N ASP A 85 6.83 -28.38 4.36
CA ASP A 85 6.33 -29.39 5.29
C ASP A 85 7.50 -30.14 5.94
N ASP A 86 7.29 -30.69 7.15
CA ASP A 86 8.37 -31.24 8.00
C ASP A 86 9.14 -32.41 7.36
N ASP A 87 8.54 -33.09 6.38
CA ASP A 87 9.12 -34.22 5.65
C ASP A 87 9.82 -33.82 4.33
N GLU A 88 9.72 -32.56 3.92
CA GLU A 88 10.39 -32.07 2.71
C GLU A 88 11.89 -31.86 2.95
N ILE A 89 12.70 -32.32 1.99
CA ILE A 89 14.12 -31.97 1.94
C ILE A 89 14.23 -30.60 1.29
N VAL A 90 14.60 -29.60 2.09
CA VAL A 90 14.76 -28.21 1.64
C VAL A 90 16.24 -27.88 1.45
N GLU A 91 16.62 -27.61 0.21
CA GLU A 91 17.93 -27.08 -0.15
C GLU A 91 17.97 -25.56 0.10
N THR A 92 19.14 -25.05 0.49
CA THR A 92 19.35 -23.62 0.76
C THR A 92 20.52 -23.12 -0.06
N GLU A 93 20.24 -22.18 -0.96
CA GLU A 93 21.22 -21.51 -1.79
C GLU A 93 21.28 -20.04 -1.38
N ILE A 94 22.49 -19.47 -1.34
CA ILE A 94 22.70 -18.05 -1.06
C ILE A 94 23.29 -17.43 -2.32
N GLU A 95 22.53 -16.54 -2.95
CA GLU A 95 22.94 -15.81 -4.15
C GLU A 95 22.98 -14.32 -3.84
N PHE A 96 24.19 -13.76 -3.74
CA PHE A 96 24.44 -12.38 -3.33
C PHE A 96 23.81 -12.06 -1.94
N GLU A 97 22.69 -11.34 -1.93
CA GLU A 97 21.93 -10.89 -0.76
C GLU A 97 20.57 -11.63 -0.63
N GLN A 98 20.29 -12.56 -1.54
CA GLN A 98 19.07 -13.36 -1.57
C GLN A 98 19.33 -14.77 -1.03
N THR A 99 18.43 -15.24 -0.17
CA THR A 99 18.36 -16.64 0.24
C THR A 99 17.27 -17.34 -0.55
N VAL A 100 17.62 -18.43 -1.21
CA VAL A 100 16.70 -19.27 -1.97
C VAL A 100 16.54 -20.60 -1.27
N LEU A 101 15.29 -20.93 -0.92
CA LEU A 101 14.91 -22.21 -0.34
C LEU A 101 14.13 -23.01 -1.38
N LYS A 102 14.60 -24.21 -1.72
CA LYS A 102 13.96 -25.06 -2.73
C LYS A 102 13.64 -26.43 -2.16
N SER A 103 12.45 -26.93 -2.46
CA SER A 103 12.11 -28.34 -2.32
C SER A 103 11.69 -28.91 -3.67
N TYR A 104 11.26 -30.17 -3.70
CA TYR A 104 10.73 -30.78 -4.92
C TYR A 104 9.38 -30.18 -5.35
N SER A 105 8.66 -29.51 -4.44
CA SER A 105 7.28 -29.01 -4.63
C SER A 105 7.19 -27.49 -4.72
N ALA A 106 8.18 -26.76 -4.18
CA ALA A 106 8.10 -25.31 -4.04
C ALA A 106 9.47 -24.60 -3.99
N GLU A 107 9.43 -23.29 -4.21
CA GLU A 107 10.56 -22.36 -4.09
C GLU A 107 10.15 -21.15 -3.24
N LEU A 108 11.03 -20.70 -2.34
CA LEU A 108 10.90 -19.47 -1.57
C LEU A 108 12.17 -18.63 -1.73
N LEU A 109 11.98 -17.40 -2.22
CA LEU A 109 12.99 -16.36 -2.29
C LEU A 109 12.81 -15.40 -1.12
N ALA A 110 13.87 -15.17 -0.36
CA ALA A 110 13.90 -14.20 0.73
C ALA A 110 15.04 -13.19 0.51
N GLU A 111 14.71 -11.91 0.48
CA GLU A 111 15.64 -10.80 0.28
C GLU A 111 15.20 -9.65 1.20
N ASP A 112 15.98 -9.39 2.25
CA ASP A 112 15.62 -8.41 3.29
C ASP A 112 14.18 -8.58 3.79
N SER A 113 13.37 -7.53 3.74
CA SER A 113 11.96 -7.55 4.15
C SER A 113 11.02 -8.21 3.13
N LYS A 114 11.54 -8.71 2.00
CA LYS A 114 10.77 -9.24 0.88
C LYS A 114 10.80 -10.76 0.84
N LEU A 115 9.64 -11.36 0.55
CA LEU A 115 9.42 -12.79 0.39
C LEU A 115 8.64 -13.05 -0.91
N SER A 116 9.08 -14.03 -1.69
CA SER A 116 8.34 -14.55 -2.85
C SER A 116 8.33 -16.07 -2.82
N TYR A 117 7.16 -16.66 -2.65
CA TYR A 117 6.92 -18.11 -2.62
C TYR A 117 6.18 -18.56 -3.87
N SER A 118 6.54 -19.72 -4.40
CA SER A 118 5.86 -20.37 -5.51
C SER A 118 5.74 -21.88 -5.25
N CYS A 119 4.52 -22.41 -5.35
CA CYS A 119 4.21 -23.83 -5.29
C CYS A 119 3.30 -24.22 -6.45
N PRO A 120 3.85 -24.77 -7.55
CA PRO A 120 3.08 -25.16 -8.72
C PRO A 120 2.01 -26.22 -8.45
N THR A 121 2.16 -27.03 -7.41
CA THR A 121 1.17 -28.04 -7.00
C THR A 121 0.11 -27.52 -6.04
N GLY A 122 0.29 -26.30 -5.51
CA GLY A 122 -0.56 -25.70 -4.48
C GLY A 122 -0.19 -26.18 -3.07
N LYS A 123 -0.14 -25.22 -2.12
CA LYS A 123 0.07 -25.49 -0.69
C LYS A 123 -1.24 -25.39 0.09
N GLY A 124 -1.44 -26.36 0.98
CA GLY A 124 -2.60 -26.43 1.87
C GLY A 124 -3.84 -27.01 1.19
N GLU A 125 -4.80 -27.43 2.01
CA GLU A 125 -6.04 -28.03 1.52
C GLU A 125 -7.18 -27.01 1.54
N LEU A 126 -7.93 -26.93 0.45
CA LEU A 126 -9.16 -26.14 0.40
C LEU A 126 -10.32 -26.90 1.03
N ASP A 127 -10.89 -26.33 2.09
CA ASP A 127 -12.15 -26.77 2.67
C ASP A 127 -13.32 -26.07 1.96
N GLY A 128 -13.71 -26.63 0.80
CA GLY A 128 -14.79 -26.13 -0.05
C GLY A 128 -14.32 -25.51 -1.36
N VAL A 129 -15.15 -24.67 -1.97
CA VAL A 129 -14.86 -24.03 -3.26
C VAL A 129 -15.16 -22.54 -3.23
N GLY A 130 -14.42 -21.79 -4.06
CA GLY A 130 -14.67 -20.38 -4.29
C GLY A 130 -14.07 -19.45 -3.24
N LYS A 131 -14.54 -18.20 -3.26
CA LYS A 131 -14.01 -17.07 -2.50
C LYS A 131 -13.80 -17.35 -1.00
N GLU A 132 -14.79 -17.95 -0.34
CA GLU A 132 -14.74 -18.17 1.11
C GLU A 132 -13.72 -19.25 1.50
N ALA A 133 -13.54 -20.28 0.67
CA ALA A 133 -12.54 -21.31 0.90
C ALA A 133 -11.12 -20.73 0.75
N ALA A 134 -10.89 -19.93 -0.30
CA ALA A 134 -9.62 -19.24 -0.49
C ALA A 134 -9.31 -18.27 0.66
N LYS A 135 -10.31 -17.50 1.10
CA LYS A 135 -10.21 -16.59 2.25
C LYS A 135 -9.83 -17.34 3.54
N LYS A 136 -10.50 -18.44 3.83
CA LYS A 136 -10.18 -19.25 5.03
C LYS A 136 -8.74 -19.76 4.98
N LEU A 137 -8.31 -20.27 3.82
CA LEU A 137 -6.96 -20.79 3.64
C LEU A 137 -5.88 -19.71 3.81
N SER A 138 -6.08 -18.51 3.27
CA SER A 138 -5.14 -17.39 3.47
C SER A 138 -5.15 -16.87 4.91
N GLU A 139 -6.32 -16.79 5.57
CA GLU A 139 -6.43 -16.40 6.98
C GLU A 139 -5.68 -17.38 7.88
N ASP A 140 -5.86 -18.68 7.68
CA ASP A 140 -5.15 -19.72 8.41
C ASP A 140 -3.63 -19.62 8.20
N PHE A 141 -3.19 -19.32 6.96
CA PHE A 141 -1.78 -19.12 6.66
C PHE A 141 -1.19 -17.87 7.32
N ILE A 142 -1.87 -16.71 7.23
CA ILE A 142 -1.42 -15.48 7.91
C ILE A 142 -1.31 -15.67 9.41
N ASN A 143 -2.28 -16.34 10.02
CA ASN A 143 -2.26 -16.61 11.46
C ASN A 143 -1.06 -17.48 11.85
N ARG A 144 -0.63 -18.39 10.98
CA ARG A 144 0.58 -19.22 11.19
C ARG A 144 1.88 -18.44 11.03
N MET A 145 1.93 -17.43 10.15
CA MET A 145 3.12 -16.58 10.00
C MET A 145 3.43 -15.75 11.27
N GLY A 146 2.50 -15.67 12.22
CA GLY A 146 2.77 -15.21 13.59
C GLY A 146 2.67 -13.69 13.78
N GLY A 147 3.34 -13.20 14.84
CA GLY A 147 3.07 -11.90 15.44
C GLY A 147 3.21 -10.69 14.51
N ASN A 148 4.17 -10.70 13.59
CA ASN A 148 4.36 -9.58 12.66
C ASN A 148 3.20 -9.43 11.68
N TYR A 149 2.64 -10.54 11.20
CA TYR A 149 1.51 -10.57 10.28
C TYR A 149 0.14 -10.45 10.96
N SER A 150 0.07 -10.55 12.30
CA SER A 150 -1.18 -10.40 13.05
C SER A 150 -1.87 -9.03 12.90
N ARG A 151 -1.12 -8.01 12.44
CA ARG A 151 -1.61 -6.65 12.19
C ARG A 151 -2.17 -6.44 10.78
N TYR A 152 -2.01 -7.45 9.92
CA TYR A 152 -2.42 -7.36 8.54
C TYR A 152 -3.91 -7.65 8.41
N VAL A 153 -4.60 -6.81 7.66
CA VAL A 153 -6.04 -6.90 7.46
C VAL A 153 -6.30 -7.26 6.00
N LEU A 154 -7.22 -8.21 5.77
CA LEU A 154 -7.68 -8.54 4.43
C LEU A 154 -8.41 -7.34 3.84
N ASP A 155 -7.86 -6.80 2.76
CA ASP A 155 -8.31 -5.56 2.16
C ASP A 155 -9.07 -5.80 0.85
N ARG A 156 -8.48 -6.59 -0.05
CA ARG A 156 -9.06 -6.86 -1.38
C ARG A 156 -9.06 -8.35 -1.72
N ILE A 157 -10.12 -8.79 -2.41
CA ILE A 157 -10.22 -10.13 -2.99
C ILE A 157 -10.65 -10.01 -4.45
N THR A 158 -9.77 -10.42 -5.36
CA THR A 158 -9.96 -10.30 -6.81
C THR A 158 -9.92 -11.68 -7.45
N TYR A 159 -10.88 -12.02 -8.31
CA TYR A 159 -10.81 -13.26 -9.08
C TYR A 159 -10.07 -13.02 -10.39
N LYS A 160 -8.96 -13.73 -10.62
CA LYS A 160 -8.16 -13.64 -11.85
C LYS A 160 -7.43 -14.95 -12.13
N ASN A 161 -7.09 -15.21 -13.38
CA ASN A 161 -6.26 -16.37 -13.78
C ASN A 161 -6.74 -17.74 -13.24
N GLY A 162 -8.06 -17.93 -13.08
CA GLY A 162 -8.63 -19.19 -12.56
C GLY A 162 -8.54 -19.36 -11.03
N GLY A 163 -8.12 -18.32 -10.31
CA GLY A 163 -8.01 -18.32 -8.85
C GLY A 163 -8.40 -16.99 -8.22
N TYR A 164 -8.18 -16.89 -6.92
CA TYR A 164 -8.40 -15.67 -6.13
C TYR A 164 -7.07 -15.08 -5.71
N GLN A 165 -6.90 -13.78 -5.95
CA GLN A 165 -5.87 -12.96 -5.33
C GLN A 165 -6.45 -12.34 -4.05
N LEU A 166 -5.79 -12.55 -2.92
CA LEU A 166 -6.18 -12.00 -1.62
C LEU A 166 -5.06 -11.11 -1.11
N GLU A 167 -5.37 -9.83 -0.91
CA GLU A 167 -4.40 -8.79 -0.58
C GLU A 167 -4.61 -8.35 0.86
N TYR A 168 -3.56 -8.51 1.66
CA TYR A 168 -3.53 -8.07 3.04
C TYR A 168 -2.54 -6.93 3.21
N TYR A 169 -2.90 -5.91 3.99
CA TYR A 169 -2.04 -4.76 4.28
C TYR A 169 -1.96 -4.47 5.78
N GLU A 170 -0.83 -3.92 6.23
CA GLU A 170 -0.73 -3.32 7.55
C GLU A 170 -1.25 -1.87 7.55
N TYR A 171 -1.92 -1.48 8.64
CA TYR A 171 -2.38 -0.11 8.86
C TYR A 171 -1.69 0.52 10.07
N TYR A 172 -1.31 1.79 9.93
CA TYR A 172 -0.78 2.58 11.02
C TYR A 172 -1.61 3.86 11.22
N LYS A 173 -2.30 3.95 12.36
CA LYS A 173 -3.19 5.08 12.72
C LYS A 173 -4.16 5.45 11.58
N ASP A 174 -4.86 4.42 11.10
CA ASP A 174 -5.87 4.49 10.02
C ASP A 174 -5.33 4.70 8.60
N PHE A 175 -4.01 4.81 8.42
CA PHE A 175 -3.40 4.87 7.08
C PHE A 175 -2.87 3.50 6.66
N LYS A 176 -3.22 3.08 5.45
CA LYS A 176 -2.65 1.90 4.79
C LYS A 176 -1.17 2.13 4.53
N VAL A 177 -0.34 1.12 4.82
CA VAL A 177 1.09 1.10 4.49
C VAL A 177 1.28 0.17 3.31
N PHE A 178 1.28 0.74 2.10
CA PHE A 178 1.23 -0.03 0.84
C PHE A 178 2.43 -0.94 0.64
N CYS A 179 3.60 -0.59 1.18
CA CYS A 179 4.80 -1.44 1.13
C CYS A 179 4.82 -2.53 2.21
N ASN A 180 3.86 -2.54 3.16
CA ASN A 180 3.66 -3.64 4.10
C ASN A 180 2.46 -4.45 3.63
N TYR A 181 2.71 -5.48 2.84
CA TYR A 181 1.66 -6.32 2.25
C TYR A 181 1.98 -7.81 2.33
N CYS A 182 0.93 -8.62 2.25
CA CYS A 182 1.00 -10.04 2.00
C CYS A 182 -0.11 -10.42 1.03
N ILE A 183 0.26 -10.88 -0.16
CA ILE A 183 -0.64 -11.17 -1.26
C ILE A 183 -0.56 -12.66 -1.56
N PHE A 184 -1.72 -13.32 -1.54
CA PHE A 184 -1.86 -14.73 -1.89
C PHE A 184 -2.49 -14.85 -3.26
N PHE A 185 -2.01 -15.78 -4.08
CA PHE A 185 -2.78 -16.32 -5.20
C PHE A 185 -3.17 -17.77 -4.91
N ILE A 186 -4.48 -18.06 -4.93
CA ILE A 186 -5.04 -19.35 -4.54
C ILE A 186 -5.96 -19.86 -5.65
N ASP A 187 -5.67 -21.05 -6.18
CA ASP A 187 -6.54 -21.76 -7.12
C ASP A 187 -7.12 -23.04 -6.49
N GLU A 188 -7.77 -23.89 -7.27
CA GLU A 188 -8.37 -25.15 -6.79
C GLU A 188 -7.38 -26.14 -6.16
N SER A 189 -6.07 -26.00 -6.43
CA SER A 189 -5.00 -26.82 -5.86
C SER A 189 -4.45 -26.28 -4.54
N GLY A 190 -4.83 -25.08 -4.12
CA GLY A 190 -4.36 -24.43 -2.90
C GLY A 190 -3.56 -23.14 -3.19
N ILE A 191 -2.68 -22.76 -2.27
CA ILE A 191 -1.86 -21.54 -2.39
C ILE A 191 -0.76 -21.78 -3.43
N LYS A 192 -0.79 -20.99 -4.52
CA LYS A 192 0.19 -21.05 -5.60
C LYS A 192 1.35 -20.12 -5.38
N THR A 193 1.05 -18.90 -4.97
CA THR A 193 2.08 -17.89 -4.70
C THR A 193 1.76 -17.11 -3.44
N ILE A 194 2.82 -16.66 -2.78
CA ILE A 194 2.75 -15.68 -1.70
C ILE A 194 3.82 -14.64 -2.02
N GLU A 195 3.41 -13.39 -2.14
CA GLU A 195 4.31 -12.24 -2.23
C GLU A 195 4.13 -11.39 -0.98
N SER A 196 5.22 -11.01 -0.33
CA SER A 196 5.12 -10.20 0.87
C SER A 196 6.30 -9.27 1.02
N GLU A 197 6.01 -8.05 1.48
CA GLU A 197 7.00 -7.13 2.03
C GLU A 197 6.56 -6.73 3.43
N ASN A 198 7.46 -6.82 4.41
CA ASN A 198 7.15 -6.50 5.80
C ASN A 198 8.26 -5.70 6.47
N TYR A 199 8.02 -4.41 6.69
CA TYR A 199 8.90 -3.50 7.40
C TYR A 199 8.39 -3.21 8.82
N GLU A 200 9.30 -3.05 9.79
CA GLU A 200 8.89 -2.68 11.16
C GLU A 200 8.57 -1.18 11.24
N ILE A 201 7.33 -0.83 11.57
CA ILE A 201 6.89 0.57 11.67
C ILE A 201 7.41 1.22 12.96
N ASN A 202 8.28 2.22 12.82
CA ASN A 202 8.83 3.00 13.93
C ASN A 202 7.90 4.16 14.34
N GLY A 203 7.08 4.65 13.42
CA GLY A 203 6.08 5.69 13.65
C GLY A 203 6.35 6.99 12.87
N PHE A 204 5.48 7.99 13.09
CA PHE A 204 5.54 9.24 12.33
C PHE A 204 6.75 10.08 12.72
N VAL A 205 7.38 10.68 11.72
CA VAL A 205 8.52 11.57 11.89
C VAL A 205 8.28 12.92 11.20
N GLU A 206 9.12 13.88 11.58
CA GLU A 206 9.10 15.25 11.07
C GLU A 206 7.78 16.00 11.30
N GLU A 207 7.73 17.23 10.78
CA GLU A 207 6.53 18.05 10.75
C GLU A 207 5.63 17.68 9.57
N SER A 208 4.33 17.89 9.73
CA SER A 208 3.38 17.67 8.64
C SER A 208 3.67 18.61 7.48
N ARG A 209 3.58 18.08 6.27
CA ARG A 209 3.78 18.82 5.02
C ARG A 209 2.51 18.75 4.18
N ASP A 210 2.20 19.82 3.46
CA ASP A 210 1.05 19.85 2.54
C ASP A 210 1.20 18.73 1.49
N ILE A 211 0.07 18.13 1.13
CA ILE A 211 -0.04 17.14 0.05
C ILE A 211 -0.95 17.69 -1.05
N CYS A 212 -0.75 17.22 -2.28
CA CYS A 212 -1.66 17.53 -3.37
C CYS A 212 -3.04 16.90 -3.14
N ALA A 213 -4.06 17.50 -3.74
CA ALA A 213 -5.40 16.93 -3.74
C ALA A 213 -5.46 15.68 -4.65
N SER A 214 -6.43 14.80 -4.39
CA SER A 214 -6.67 13.62 -5.23
C SER A 214 -6.98 14.00 -6.70
N SER A 215 -7.65 15.13 -6.94
CA SER A 215 -7.83 15.71 -8.27
C SER A 215 -6.52 15.95 -9.02
N GLU A 216 -5.52 16.49 -8.33
CA GLU A 216 -4.20 16.77 -8.91
C GLU A 216 -3.44 15.48 -9.22
N ALA A 217 -3.55 14.47 -8.36
CA ALA A 217 -2.95 13.15 -8.60
C ALA A 217 -3.57 12.45 -9.82
N ILE A 218 -4.89 12.57 -10.01
CA ILE A 218 -5.57 12.09 -11.22
C ILE A 218 -5.07 12.82 -12.47
N LEU A 219 -4.88 14.13 -12.42
CA LEU A 219 -4.31 14.88 -13.55
C LEU A 219 -2.89 14.42 -13.88
N THR A 220 -2.11 14.03 -12.88
CA THR A 220 -0.78 13.40 -13.06
C THR A 220 -0.89 12.06 -13.76
N TYR A 221 -1.82 11.19 -13.35
CA TYR A 221 -2.11 9.93 -14.04
C TYR A 221 -2.48 10.14 -15.52
N ILE A 222 -3.42 11.05 -15.79
CA ILE A 222 -3.84 11.38 -17.17
C ILE A 222 -2.64 11.86 -17.97
N SER A 223 -1.82 12.75 -17.39
CA SER A 223 -0.65 13.31 -18.07
C SER A 223 0.42 12.26 -18.37
N ALA A 224 0.68 11.34 -17.44
CA ALA A 224 1.61 10.23 -17.65
C ALA A 224 1.08 9.21 -18.69
N SER A 225 -0.25 9.05 -18.76
CA SER A 225 -0.88 8.08 -19.65
C SER A 225 -1.04 8.57 -21.09
N LYS A 226 -0.78 9.84 -21.39
CA LYS A 226 -0.95 10.46 -22.73
C LYS A 226 -0.17 9.77 -23.85
N GLU A 227 0.92 9.09 -23.53
CA GLU A 227 1.74 8.36 -24.51
C GLU A 227 1.25 6.92 -24.77
N SER A 228 0.24 6.46 -24.02
CA SER A 228 -0.35 5.12 -24.11
C SER A 228 -1.81 5.17 -24.57
N GLU A 229 -2.33 4.07 -25.13
CA GLU A 229 -3.75 3.97 -25.47
C GLU A 229 -4.58 3.91 -24.18
N THR A 230 -5.24 5.02 -23.83
CA THR A 230 -6.05 5.14 -22.59
C THR A 230 -7.52 4.78 -22.80
N THR A 231 -7.95 4.56 -24.04
CA THR A 231 -9.35 4.33 -24.38
C THR A 231 -9.81 2.99 -23.80
N GLY A 232 -10.80 3.03 -22.92
CA GLY A 232 -11.35 1.83 -22.27
C GLY A 232 -10.65 1.46 -20.96
N ARG A 233 -9.80 2.34 -20.41
CA ARG A 233 -9.31 2.22 -19.04
C ARG A 233 -10.35 2.74 -18.05
N PHE A 234 -10.46 2.08 -16.90
CA PHE A 234 -11.39 2.45 -15.85
C PHE A 234 -10.66 2.49 -14.51
N ILE A 235 -10.76 3.60 -13.81
CA ILE A 235 -10.33 3.73 -12.42
C ILE A 235 -11.37 3.03 -11.56
N GLU A 236 -10.94 1.95 -10.91
CA GLU A 236 -11.76 1.16 -9.99
C GLU A 236 -11.80 1.82 -8.62
N ASP A 237 -10.63 2.21 -8.10
CA ASP A 237 -10.51 2.81 -6.77
C ASP A 237 -9.33 3.78 -6.66
N MET A 238 -9.35 4.62 -5.62
CA MET A 238 -8.29 5.57 -5.31
C MET A 238 -8.10 5.70 -3.80
N GLU A 239 -6.89 5.42 -3.36
CA GLU A 239 -6.55 5.42 -1.94
C GLU A 239 -5.36 6.30 -1.64
N ILE A 240 -5.28 6.79 -0.40
CA ILE A 240 -4.13 7.50 0.14
C ILE A 240 -3.54 6.72 1.31
N GLY A 241 -2.22 6.58 1.30
CA GLY A 241 -1.47 5.80 2.30
C GLY A 241 0.03 6.07 2.20
N TYR A 242 0.84 5.19 2.76
CA TYR A 242 2.29 5.34 2.84
C TYR A 242 3.02 4.31 1.97
N ASP A 243 4.01 4.74 1.21
CA ASP A 243 4.81 3.88 0.35
C ASP A 243 6.27 4.38 0.25
N LEU A 244 7.15 3.53 -0.26
CA LEU A 244 8.55 3.80 -0.54
C LEU A 244 8.72 4.89 -1.61
N LYS A 245 9.68 5.78 -1.37
CA LYS A 245 10.18 6.76 -2.35
C LYS A 245 11.13 6.06 -3.34
N GLU A 246 11.17 6.50 -4.60
CA GLU A 246 12.04 5.92 -5.66
C GLU A 246 13.51 5.80 -5.26
N SER A 247 14.02 6.80 -4.54
CA SER A 247 15.32 6.72 -3.89
C SER A 247 15.08 6.34 -2.44
N GLU A 248 15.35 5.09 -2.09
CA GLU A 248 15.43 4.65 -0.69
C GLU A 248 16.54 5.47 -0.01
N GLU A 249 16.16 6.56 0.63
CA GLU A 249 17.08 7.27 1.52
C GLU A 249 17.16 6.42 2.79
N ILE A 250 18.15 5.53 2.83
CA ILE A 250 18.56 4.89 4.08
C ILE A 250 19.07 6.02 4.98
N VAL A 251 18.24 6.40 5.95
CA VAL A 251 18.53 7.54 6.83
C VAL A 251 19.54 7.15 7.90
N ASP A 252 19.49 5.88 8.33
CA ASP A 252 20.25 5.33 9.46
C ASP A 252 20.33 3.80 9.34
N GLY A 253 21.32 3.29 8.59
CA GLY A 253 21.64 1.86 8.46
C GLY A 253 20.57 1.00 7.79
N SER A 254 19.46 0.76 8.50
CA SER A 254 18.31 -0.05 8.08
C SER A 254 16.98 0.71 8.09
N LYS A 255 16.98 2.02 8.43
CA LYS A 255 15.76 2.84 8.44
C LYS A 255 15.48 3.47 7.08
N ILE A 256 14.24 3.33 6.64
CA ILE A 256 13.71 3.90 5.40
C ILE A 256 12.55 4.85 5.74
N ARG A 257 12.45 5.93 4.97
CA ARG A 257 11.34 6.88 5.06
C ARG A 257 10.29 6.61 4.02
N LEU A 258 9.07 6.36 4.49
CA LEU A 258 7.88 6.31 3.66
C LEU A 258 7.27 7.70 3.54
N VAL A 259 6.69 7.94 2.37
CA VAL A 259 6.01 9.18 2.03
C VAL A 259 4.54 8.90 1.70
N PRO A 260 3.63 9.87 1.93
CA PRO A 260 2.25 9.73 1.51
C PRO A 260 2.17 9.66 0.00
N CYS A 261 1.39 8.69 -0.49
CA CYS A 261 1.17 8.41 -1.89
C CYS A 261 -0.31 8.17 -2.14
N TYR A 262 -0.76 8.54 -3.34
CA TYR A 262 -2.02 8.08 -3.88
C TYR A 262 -1.76 6.82 -4.72
N HIS A 263 -2.52 5.76 -4.46
CA HIS A 263 -2.60 4.58 -5.32
C HIS A 263 -3.91 4.64 -6.11
N ILE A 264 -3.80 4.65 -7.44
CA ILE A 264 -4.92 4.69 -8.37
C ILE A 264 -5.06 3.29 -8.98
N PHE A 265 -6.09 2.56 -8.59
CA PHE A 265 -6.36 1.20 -9.05
C PHE A 265 -7.14 1.23 -10.35
N LEU A 266 -6.69 0.46 -11.34
CA LEU A 266 -7.30 0.38 -12.65
C LEU A 266 -7.86 -1.02 -12.87
N ILE A 267 -9.03 -1.11 -13.51
CA ILE A 267 -9.60 -2.39 -13.93
C ILE A 267 -8.65 -3.06 -14.92
N ASN A 268 -8.38 -4.35 -14.69
CA ASN A 268 -7.50 -5.21 -15.50
C ASN A 268 -6.00 -4.83 -15.47
N GLU A 269 -5.56 -3.98 -14.55
CA GLU A 269 -4.14 -3.74 -14.31
C GLU A 269 -3.75 -4.38 -12.97
N ASP A 270 -2.64 -5.12 -12.96
CA ASP A 270 -2.20 -5.84 -11.75
C ASP A 270 -1.62 -4.90 -10.69
N LYS A 271 -0.98 -3.80 -11.11
CA LYS A 271 -0.35 -2.83 -10.22
C LYS A 271 -1.06 -1.47 -10.27
N PRO A 272 -1.29 -0.83 -9.12
CA PRO A 272 -1.86 0.51 -9.09
C PRO A 272 -0.86 1.54 -9.62
N PHE A 273 -1.38 2.61 -10.22
CA PHE A 273 -0.58 3.76 -10.57
C PHE A 273 -0.33 4.61 -9.32
N CYS A 274 0.94 4.85 -8.97
CA CYS A 274 1.31 5.54 -7.74
C CYS A 274 1.75 6.99 -8.01
N VAL A 275 1.21 7.94 -7.22
CA VAL A 275 1.58 9.36 -7.24
C VAL A 275 2.03 9.81 -5.87
N TYR A 276 3.23 10.39 -5.78
CA TYR A 276 3.75 10.98 -4.54
C TYR A 276 2.94 12.21 -4.15
N ALA A 277 2.26 12.16 -3.00
CA ALA A 277 1.36 13.20 -2.57
C ALA A 277 2.07 14.52 -2.24
N TYR A 278 3.33 14.48 -1.78
CA TYR A 278 4.12 15.70 -1.52
C TYR A 278 4.57 16.44 -2.78
N THR A 279 4.79 15.74 -3.89
CA THR A 279 5.43 16.32 -5.08
C THR A 279 4.53 16.31 -6.31
N ASN A 280 3.39 15.63 -6.24
CA ASN A 280 2.50 15.36 -7.36
C ASN A 280 3.25 14.78 -8.58
N LYS A 281 4.17 13.85 -8.33
CA LYS A 281 4.92 13.14 -9.36
C LYS A 281 4.53 11.68 -9.37
N ALA A 282 4.40 11.10 -10.55
CA ALA A 282 4.26 9.66 -10.71
C ALA A 282 5.52 8.96 -10.18
N LYS A 283 5.34 7.85 -9.47
CA LYS A 283 6.39 6.88 -9.18
C LYS A 283 6.71 6.18 -10.49
N SER A 284 7.95 6.24 -10.96
CA SER A 284 8.38 5.57 -12.18
C SER A 284 8.65 4.10 -11.91
N ASP A 285 8.21 3.23 -12.83
CA ASP A 285 8.50 1.78 -12.82
C ASP A 285 9.98 1.45 -13.08
N SER A 286 10.88 2.43 -13.00
CA SER A 286 12.31 2.23 -13.24
C SER A 286 13.03 1.54 -12.07
N ALA A 287 12.43 1.54 -10.88
CA ALA A 287 12.95 0.83 -9.71
C ALA A 287 12.67 -0.69 -9.74
N GLU A 288 11.61 -1.14 -10.43
CA GLU A 288 11.23 -2.57 -10.47
C GLU A 288 11.82 -3.33 -11.67
N ARG A 289 12.38 -2.62 -12.67
CA ARG A 289 12.94 -3.27 -13.87
C ARG A 289 14.30 -3.96 -13.66
N ASN A 290 14.89 -3.85 -12.47
CA ASN A 290 16.16 -4.49 -12.14
C ASN A 290 16.03 -5.78 -11.32
N THR A 291 14.82 -6.24 -10.99
CA THR A 291 14.59 -7.57 -10.40
C THR A 291 13.84 -8.45 -11.41
N GLY A 292 14.55 -9.41 -12.00
CA GLY A 292 13.91 -10.56 -12.66
C GLY A 292 13.50 -10.38 -14.12
N ARG A 293 14.49 -10.20 -15.02
CA ARG A 293 14.36 -10.68 -16.40
C ARG A 293 15.22 -11.93 -16.55
N SER A 294 14.71 -13.05 -16.03
CA SER A 294 15.13 -14.37 -16.50
C SER A 294 14.44 -14.57 -17.85
N ASP A 295 15.23 -14.49 -18.91
CA ASP A 295 14.75 -14.76 -20.26
C ASP A 295 14.13 -16.15 -20.34
N ALA A 296 13.07 -16.21 -21.13
CA ALA A 296 12.35 -17.41 -21.52
C ALA A 296 13.26 -18.63 -21.74
N ILE A 297 12.96 -19.73 -21.07
CA ILE A 297 13.28 -21.05 -21.60
C ILE A 297 12.09 -21.46 -22.47
N ASP A 298 12.18 -21.13 -23.75
CA ASP A 298 11.57 -21.94 -24.80
C ASP A 298 12.37 -23.25 -24.86
N TYR A 299 11.74 -24.37 -24.48
CA TYR A 299 11.72 -25.71 -25.11
C TYR A 299 11.21 -26.77 -24.13
#